data_AF-A0A955TJM0-F1
#
_entry.id   AF-A0A955TJM0-F1
#
_cell.length_a   1.000
_cell.length_b   1.000
_cell.length_c   1.000
_cell.angle_alpha   90.00
_cell.angle_beta   90.00
_cell.angle_gamma   90.00
#
_symmetry.space_group_name_H-M   'P 1'
#
loop_
_entity.id
_entity.type
_entity.pdbx_description
1 polymer ?
#
loop_
_entity_poly.entity_id
_entity_poly.type
_entity_poly.pdbx_seq_one_letter_code
_entity_poly.pdbx_strand_id
1 'polypeptide(L)'
;MIPVMEALASLEPGDFNNRIRLSSTYRWTNDQMAALSAPQELLTEVPAEQEELRAQVLLELAWARIGKVAWNRHYDDPDIQRGYEAAQKAFELTKDPLNKFTATYAMAYSLAFHVPRDNQAMLGLLQQARDWFEKTPGSSPQSWAYMLHNDTLKGLVENDPAFKSLLAAQVEPTN
;
A
#
# COMPACT_ATOMS: atom_id res chain seq x y z
N MET A 1 16.67 10.60 12.33
CA MET A 1 16.26 10.92 10.94
C MET A 1 15.05 11.84 10.91
N ILE A 2 13.93 11.52 11.58
CA ILE A 2 12.69 12.32 11.55
C ILE A 2 12.90 13.82 11.83
N PRO A 3 13.61 14.26 12.89
CA PRO A 3 13.79 15.70 13.14
C PRO A 3 14.49 16.47 12.01
N VAL A 4 15.40 15.79 11.29
CA VAL A 4 16.10 16.40 10.14
C VAL A 4 15.15 16.52 8.95
N MET A 5 14.32 15.50 8.69
CA MET A 5 13.32 15.53 7.63
C MET A 5 12.23 16.57 7.89
N GLU A 6 11.81 16.74 9.16
CA GLU A 6 10.87 17.78 9.58
C GLU A 6 11.45 19.18 9.37
N ALA A 7 12.72 19.39 9.75
CA ALA A 7 13.42 20.65 9.49
C ALA A 7 13.50 20.94 7.98
N LEU A 8 13.85 19.94 7.16
CA LEU A 8 13.88 20.09 5.71
C LEU A 8 12.50 20.39 5.12
N ALA A 9 11.45 19.68 5.55
CA ALA A 9 10.07 19.92 5.11
C ALA A 9 9.59 21.34 5.47
N SER A 10 10.07 21.90 6.57
CA SER A 10 9.76 23.26 7.00
C SER A 10 10.52 24.32 6.19
N LEU A 11 11.78 24.04 5.84
CA LEU A 11 12.63 24.94 5.04
C LEU A 11 12.23 24.95 3.56
N GLU A 12 11.76 23.80 3.05
CA GLU A 12 11.45 23.57 1.64
C GLU A 12 10.04 22.96 1.49
N PRO A 13 8.96 23.70 1.81
CA PRO A 13 7.60 23.14 1.79
C PRO A 13 7.15 22.65 0.41
N GLY A 14 7.75 23.18 -0.66
CA GLY A 14 7.53 22.76 -2.05
C GLY A 14 8.27 21.49 -2.46
N ASP A 15 9.19 20.95 -1.63
CA ASP A 15 9.79 19.64 -1.89
C ASP A 15 8.85 18.52 -1.44
N PHE A 16 7.90 18.21 -2.32
CA PHE A 16 6.93 17.16 -2.09
C PHE A 16 7.57 15.77 -1.95
N ASN A 17 8.71 15.51 -2.59
CA ASN A 17 9.39 14.21 -2.49
C ASN A 17 9.95 13.99 -1.09
N ASN A 18 10.59 15.01 -0.51
CA ASN A 18 11.05 14.93 0.87
C ASN A 18 9.87 14.73 1.85
N ARG A 19 8.73 15.41 1.62
CA ARG A 19 7.53 15.27 2.45
C ARG A 19 6.84 13.91 2.33
N ILE A 20 6.87 13.29 1.15
CA ILE A 20 6.44 11.89 0.96
C ILE A 20 7.35 10.95 1.77
N ARG A 21 8.67 11.13 1.70
CA ARG A 21 9.62 10.32 2.50
C ARG A 21 9.39 10.47 4.00
N LEU A 22 9.11 11.69 4.46
CA LEU A 22 8.73 11.95 5.85
C LEU A 22 7.44 11.21 6.24
N SER A 23 6.41 11.28 5.39
CA SER A 23 5.14 10.55 5.59
C SER A 23 5.36 9.04 5.72
N SER A 24 6.12 8.44 4.80
CA SER A 24 6.50 7.02 4.88
C SER A 24 7.26 6.71 6.17
N THR A 25 8.14 7.60 6.62
CA THR A 25 8.93 7.40 7.85
C THR A 25 8.04 7.39 9.09
N TYR A 26 7.03 8.28 9.17
CA TYR A 26 6.08 8.30 10.29
C TYR A 26 5.32 6.97 10.44
N ARG A 27 4.98 6.29 9.34
CA ARG A 27 4.27 4.99 9.38
C ARG A 27 5.02 3.89 10.12
N TRP A 28 6.35 3.99 10.18
CA TRP A 28 7.21 3.04 10.90
C TRP A 28 7.45 3.42 12.37
N THR A 29 6.82 4.50 12.83
CA THR A 29 6.79 4.90 14.23
C THR A 29 5.45 4.56 14.88
N ASN A 30 5.35 4.72 16.19
CA ASN A 30 4.08 4.59 16.90
C ASN A 30 3.23 5.87 16.87
N ASP A 31 3.64 6.89 16.11
CA ASP A 31 2.89 8.14 15.93
C ASP A 31 1.88 8.02 14.79
N GLN A 32 0.72 7.43 15.12
CA GLN A 32 -0.38 7.25 14.17
C GLN A 32 -0.97 8.60 13.70
N MET A 33 -0.87 9.64 14.53
CA MET A 33 -1.39 10.97 14.18
C MET A 33 -0.54 11.58 13.07
N ALA A 34 0.78 11.62 13.24
CA ALA A 34 1.69 12.14 12.22
C ALA A 34 1.65 11.31 10.93
N ALA A 35 1.54 9.98 11.05
CA ALA A 35 1.43 9.08 9.89
C ALA A 35 0.18 9.35 9.04
N LEU A 36 -0.92 9.83 9.64
CA LEU A 36 -2.15 10.17 8.93
C LEU A 36 -2.20 11.63 8.49
N SER A 37 -1.82 12.57 9.35
CA SER A 37 -1.95 14.01 9.05
C SER A 37 -0.97 14.46 7.97
N ALA A 38 0.27 14.01 7.99
CA ALA A 38 1.30 14.45 7.05
C ALA A 38 0.93 14.19 5.57
N PRO A 39 0.57 12.95 5.14
CA PRO A 39 0.14 12.72 3.76
C PRO A 39 -1.24 13.35 3.47
N GLN A 40 -2.11 13.51 4.47
CA GLN A 40 -3.42 14.14 4.28
C GLN A 40 -3.30 15.64 3.98
N GLU A 41 -2.43 16.37 4.69
CA GLU A 41 -2.10 17.77 4.46
C GLU A 41 -1.41 17.95 3.11
N LEU A 42 -0.39 17.13 2.84
CA LEU A 42 0.33 17.15 1.57
C LEU A 42 -0.60 16.98 0.37
N LEU A 43 -1.61 16.11 0.46
CA LEU A 43 -2.59 15.90 -0.62
C LEU A 43 -3.39 17.17 -0.97
N THR A 44 -3.57 18.09 -0.01
CA THR A 44 -4.25 19.38 -0.25
C THR A 44 -3.36 20.40 -0.94
N GLU A 45 -2.04 20.23 -0.84
CA GLU A 45 -1.05 21.16 -1.40
C GLU A 45 -0.54 20.74 -2.78
N VAL A 46 -0.53 19.44 -3.08
CA VAL A 46 -0.11 18.96 -4.40
C VAL A 46 -1.13 19.36 -5.47
N PRO A 47 -0.73 20.08 -6.54
CA PRO A 47 -1.64 20.50 -7.62
C PRO A 47 -2.37 19.33 -8.27
N ALA A 48 -3.63 19.55 -8.67
CA ALA A 48 -4.51 18.52 -9.22
C ALA A 48 -3.95 17.85 -10.49
N GLU A 49 -3.19 18.62 -11.28
CA GLU A 49 -2.60 18.20 -12.55
C GLU A 49 -1.38 17.27 -12.36
N GLN A 50 -0.81 17.22 -11.15
CA GLN A 50 0.32 16.34 -10.84
C GLN A 50 -0.16 14.95 -10.41
N GLU A 51 -0.86 14.25 -11.31
CA GLU A 51 -1.55 12.98 -11.02
C GLU A 51 -0.65 11.91 -10.40
N GLU A 52 0.58 11.73 -10.90
CA GLU A 52 1.52 10.74 -10.37
C GLU A 52 1.97 11.07 -8.95
N LEU A 53 2.24 12.34 -8.67
CA LEU A 53 2.62 12.77 -7.33
C LEU A 53 1.44 12.61 -6.36
N ARG A 54 0.23 12.96 -6.79
CA ARG A 54 -0.99 12.75 -6.00
C ARG A 54 -1.23 11.28 -5.72
N ALA A 55 -0.99 10.40 -6.70
CA ALA A 55 -1.11 8.96 -6.52
C ALA A 55 -0.15 8.46 -5.43
N GLN A 56 1.12 8.90 -5.43
CA GLN A 56 2.08 8.53 -4.38
C GLN A 56 1.63 9.00 -2.99
N VAL A 57 1.15 10.24 -2.86
CA VAL A 57 0.64 10.75 -1.58
C VAL A 57 -0.59 9.97 -1.10
N LEU A 58 -1.50 9.62 -2.02
CA LEU A 58 -2.66 8.77 -1.72
C LEU A 58 -2.26 7.37 -1.27
N LEU A 59 -1.20 6.79 -1.84
CA LEU A 59 -0.66 5.50 -1.41
C LEU A 59 -0.08 5.58 0.02
N GLU A 60 0.66 6.64 0.35
CA GLU A 60 1.14 6.85 1.72
C GLU A 60 -0.03 6.95 2.71
N LEU A 61 -1.08 7.70 2.35
CA LEU A 61 -2.29 7.82 3.17
C LEU A 61 -3.03 6.48 3.32
N ALA A 62 -3.17 5.71 2.24
CA ALA A 62 -3.79 4.38 2.27
C ALA A 62 -3.05 3.44 3.22
N TRP A 63 -1.72 3.36 3.09
CA TRP A 63 -0.89 2.51 3.93
C TRP A 63 -0.76 3.00 5.37
N ALA A 64 -0.90 4.30 5.63
CA ALA A 64 -0.98 4.83 7.00
C ALA A 64 -2.26 4.39 7.69
N ARG A 65 -3.40 4.44 6.99
CA ARG A 65 -4.70 3.96 7.49
C ARG A 65 -4.69 2.46 7.76
N ILE A 66 -4.19 1.66 6.82
CA ILE A 66 -4.00 0.21 7.01
C ILE A 66 -3.09 -0.05 8.21
N GLY A 67 -1.98 0.67 8.32
CA GLY A 67 -1.03 0.54 9.44
C GLY A 67 -1.67 0.80 10.81
N LYS A 68 -2.45 1.88 10.94
CA LYS A 68 -3.22 2.18 12.16
C LYS A 68 -4.11 0.99 12.55
N VAL A 69 -4.90 0.47 11.60
CA VAL A 69 -5.84 -0.63 11.85
C VAL A 69 -5.10 -1.92 12.21
N ALA A 70 -4.05 -2.26 11.47
CA ALA A 70 -3.23 -3.44 11.72
C ALA A 70 -2.57 -3.40 13.11
N TRP A 71 -2.13 -2.22 13.56
CA TRP A 71 -1.55 -2.02 14.88
C TRP A 71 -2.60 -2.14 15.99
N ASN A 72 -3.71 -1.41 15.86
CA ASN A 72 -4.75 -1.35 16.90
C ASN A 72 -5.63 -2.61 16.93
N ARG A 73 -5.61 -3.43 15.88
CA ARG A 73 -6.44 -4.64 15.71
C ARG A 73 -7.94 -4.37 15.81
N HIS A 74 -8.38 -3.15 15.49
CA HIS A 74 -9.78 -2.78 15.43
C HIS A 74 -10.31 -3.05 14.01
N TYR A 75 -10.83 -4.25 13.81
CA TYR A 75 -11.45 -4.65 12.55
C TYR A 75 -12.68 -3.77 12.26
N ASP A 76 -12.98 -3.54 10.98
CA ASP A 76 -14.03 -2.63 10.50
C ASP A 76 -13.90 -1.15 10.96
N ASP A 77 -12.72 -0.72 11.41
CA ASP A 77 -12.46 0.71 11.64
C ASP A 77 -12.69 1.50 10.32
N PRO A 78 -13.45 2.61 10.33
CA PRO A 78 -13.73 3.39 9.12
C PRO A 78 -12.49 3.80 8.30
N ASP A 79 -11.33 3.90 8.93
CA ASP A 79 -10.09 4.17 8.22
C ASP A 79 -9.69 3.05 7.26
N ILE A 80 -10.14 1.81 7.45
CA ILE A 80 -9.85 0.74 6.49
C ILE A 80 -10.55 0.97 5.14
N GLN A 81 -11.82 1.40 5.19
CA GLN A 81 -12.59 1.73 3.99
C GLN A 81 -12.01 2.98 3.32
N ARG A 82 -11.64 3.99 4.11
CA ARG A 82 -10.95 5.18 3.56
C ARG A 82 -9.56 4.86 3.01
N GLY A 83 -8.89 3.83 3.54
CA GLY A 83 -7.62 3.32 3.04
C GLY A 83 -7.79 2.66 1.67
N TYR A 84 -8.82 1.82 1.54
CA TYR A 84 -9.23 1.23 0.26
C TYR A 84 -9.51 2.32 -0.79
N GLU A 85 -10.34 3.30 -0.45
CA GLU A 85 -10.71 4.40 -1.37
C GLU A 85 -9.51 5.25 -1.80
N ALA A 86 -8.58 5.53 -0.87
CA ALA A 86 -7.35 6.24 -1.21
C ALA A 86 -6.47 5.43 -2.18
N ALA A 87 -6.34 4.13 -1.95
CA ALA A 87 -5.61 3.23 -2.85
C ALA A 87 -6.30 3.12 -4.23
N GLN A 88 -7.63 3.02 -4.27
CA GLN A 88 -8.39 2.99 -5.52
C GLN A 88 -8.19 4.28 -6.32
N LYS A 89 -8.24 5.45 -5.66
CA LYS A 89 -7.98 6.73 -6.33
C LYS A 89 -6.54 6.85 -6.82
N ALA A 90 -5.56 6.36 -6.05
CA ALA A 90 -4.17 6.31 -6.49
C ALA A 90 -4.02 5.42 -7.74
N PHE A 91 -4.71 4.28 -7.75
CA PHE A 91 -4.76 3.39 -8.90
C PHE A 91 -5.30 4.11 -10.12
N GLU A 92 -6.39 4.87 -10.02
CA GLU A 92 -6.97 5.59 -11.16
C GLU A 92 -6.04 6.65 -11.76
N LEU A 93 -5.29 7.36 -10.91
CA LEU A 93 -4.42 8.47 -11.30
C LEU A 93 -3.09 8.03 -11.92
N THR A 94 -2.47 6.97 -11.39
CA THR A 94 -1.13 6.57 -11.81
C THR A 94 -1.15 5.75 -13.11
N LYS A 95 -0.06 5.82 -13.87
CA LYS A 95 0.28 4.92 -14.97
C LYS A 95 1.50 4.06 -14.65
N ASP A 96 2.22 4.38 -13.58
CA ASP A 96 3.40 3.65 -13.14
C ASP A 96 3.01 2.24 -12.64
N PRO A 97 3.62 1.16 -13.17
CA PRO A 97 3.29 -0.21 -12.78
C PRO A 97 3.53 -0.50 -11.29
N LEU A 98 4.56 0.09 -10.67
CA LEU A 98 4.86 -0.12 -9.26
C LEU A 98 3.78 0.52 -8.38
N ASN A 99 3.31 1.72 -8.73
CA ASN A 99 2.20 2.36 -8.03
C ASN A 99 0.87 1.62 -8.26
N LYS A 100 0.61 1.09 -9.46
CA LYS A 100 -0.56 0.22 -9.72
C LYS A 100 -0.55 -1.03 -8.85
N PHE A 101 0.60 -1.69 -8.78
CA PHE A 101 0.82 -2.84 -7.89
C PHE A 101 0.57 -2.45 -6.44
N THR A 102 1.20 -1.36 -5.97
CA THR A 102 1.10 -0.91 -4.58
C THR A 102 -0.35 -0.57 -4.21
N ALA A 103 -1.10 0.06 -5.11
CA ALA A 103 -2.51 0.40 -4.93
C ALA A 103 -3.39 -0.84 -4.84
N THR A 104 -3.28 -1.76 -5.79
CA THR A 104 -4.07 -3.01 -5.81
C THR A 104 -3.77 -3.90 -4.62
N TYR A 105 -2.50 -3.94 -4.20
CA TYR A 105 -2.08 -4.64 -3.01
C TYR A 105 -2.64 -4.01 -1.73
N ALA A 106 -2.64 -2.68 -1.61
CA ALA A 106 -3.26 -1.96 -0.50
C ALA A 106 -4.79 -2.16 -0.43
N MET A 107 -5.47 -2.18 -1.58
CA MET A 107 -6.91 -2.51 -1.66
C MET A 107 -7.18 -3.92 -1.13
N ALA A 108 -6.40 -4.93 -1.57
CA ALA A 108 -6.53 -6.30 -1.06
C ALA A 108 -6.27 -6.39 0.46
N TYR A 109 -5.24 -5.68 0.94
CA TYR A 109 -4.93 -5.60 2.36
C TYR A 109 -6.04 -4.98 3.18
N SER A 110 -6.70 -3.96 2.65
CA SER A 110 -7.84 -3.33 3.31
C SER A 110 -8.97 -4.33 3.56
N LEU A 111 -9.23 -5.22 2.58
CA LEU A 111 -10.23 -6.29 2.75
C LEU A 111 -9.85 -7.31 3.83
N ALA A 112 -8.57 -7.51 4.11
CA ALA A 112 -8.13 -8.45 5.15
C ALA A 112 -8.62 -8.08 6.57
N PHE A 113 -8.95 -6.81 6.80
CA PHE A 113 -9.42 -6.28 8.09
C PHE A 113 -10.94 -6.00 8.13
N HIS A 114 -11.69 -6.37 7.08
CA HIS A 114 -13.16 -6.31 7.07
C HIS A 114 -13.79 -7.55 7.70
N VAL A 115 -14.97 -7.40 8.33
CA VAL A 115 -15.79 -8.50 8.87
C VAL A 115 -17.24 -8.40 8.34
N PRO A 116 -17.74 -9.42 7.61
CA PRO A 116 -17.02 -10.58 7.12
C PRO A 116 -16.00 -10.21 6.02
N ARG A 117 -14.87 -10.91 5.99
CA ARG A 117 -13.85 -10.72 4.94
C ARG A 117 -14.36 -11.24 3.60
N ASP A 118 -14.29 -10.40 2.57
CA ASP A 118 -14.57 -10.80 1.18
C ASP A 118 -13.33 -11.45 0.54
N ASN A 119 -13.18 -12.76 0.74
CA ASN A 119 -12.07 -13.54 0.19
C ASN A 119 -12.05 -13.53 -1.35
N GLN A 120 -13.20 -13.44 -2.02
CA GLN A 120 -13.27 -13.49 -3.48
C GLN A 120 -12.76 -12.18 -4.08
N ALA A 121 -13.24 -11.04 -3.58
CA ALA A 121 -12.74 -9.73 -3.99
C ALA A 121 -11.25 -9.57 -3.66
N MET A 122 -10.83 -10.04 -2.49
CA MET A 122 -9.43 -10.01 -2.07
C MET A 122 -8.53 -10.84 -3.01
N LEU A 123 -8.95 -12.05 -3.39
CA LEU A 123 -8.20 -12.88 -4.33
C LEU A 123 -8.08 -12.20 -5.71
N GLY A 124 -9.17 -11.62 -6.22
CA GLY A 124 -9.15 -10.90 -7.50
C GLY A 124 -8.18 -9.70 -7.48
N LEU A 125 -8.15 -8.94 -6.39
CA LEU A 125 -7.22 -7.83 -6.22
C LEU A 125 -5.75 -8.30 -6.11
N LEU A 126 -5.49 -9.43 -5.44
CA LEU A 126 -4.13 -10.00 -5.37
C LEU A 126 -3.66 -10.54 -6.72
N GLN A 127 -4.54 -11.13 -7.52
CA GLN A 127 -4.24 -11.52 -8.91
C GLN A 127 -3.90 -10.28 -9.75
N GLN A 128 -4.72 -9.23 -9.67
CA GLN A 128 -4.43 -7.97 -10.37
C GLN A 128 -3.12 -7.32 -9.89
N ALA A 129 -2.84 -7.36 -8.59
CA ALA A 129 -1.58 -6.87 -8.04
C ALA A 129 -0.39 -7.63 -8.64
N ARG A 130 -0.51 -8.96 -8.76
CA ARG A 130 0.50 -9.78 -9.41
C ARG A 130 0.74 -9.36 -10.87
N ASP A 131 -0.31 -9.13 -11.64
CA ASP A 131 -0.19 -8.70 -13.04
C ASP A 131 0.55 -7.36 -13.19
N TRP A 132 0.40 -6.45 -12.22
CA TRP A 132 1.16 -5.18 -12.19
C TRP A 132 2.58 -5.37 -11.66
N PHE A 133 2.77 -6.25 -10.68
CA PHE A 133 4.06 -6.59 -10.15
C PHE A 133 4.99 -7.16 -11.22
N GLU A 134 4.49 -8.10 -12.04
CA GLU A 134 5.25 -8.71 -13.14
C GLU A 134 5.68 -7.69 -14.22
N LYS A 135 5.00 -6.54 -14.31
CA LYS A 135 5.37 -5.42 -15.21
C LYS A 135 6.41 -4.46 -14.61
N THR A 136 6.78 -4.64 -13.33
CA THR A 136 7.73 -3.77 -12.64
C THR A 136 9.17 -4.27 -12.86
N PRO A 137 10.12 -3.41 -13.25
CA PRO A 137 11.54 -3.79 -13.37
C PRO A 137 12.08 -4.39 -12.06
N GLY A 138 12.77 -5.54 -12.15
CA GLY A 138 13.31 -6.23 -10.99
C GLY A 138 12.33 -7.19 -10.29
N SER A 139 11.12 -7.38 -10.83
CA SER A 139 10.18 -8.39 -10.34
C SER A 139 10.72 -9.81 -10.54
N SER A 140 10.37 -10.71 -9.62
CA SER A 140 10.71 -12.13 -9.71
C SER A 140 9.68 -12.98 -8.95
N PRO A 141 9.53 -14.27 -9.28
CA PRO A 141 8.66 -15.17 -8.52
C PRO A 141 8.99 -15.22 -7.02
N GLN A 142 10.28 -15.13 -6.66
CA GLN A 142 10.73 -15.14 -5.27
C GLN A 142 10.33 -13.86 -4.53
N SER A 143 10.46 -12.70 -5.16
CA SER A 143 10.05 -11.43 -4.57
C SER A 143 8.52 -11.32 -4.45
N TRP A 144 7.76 -11.85 -5.41
CA TRP A 144 6.31 -12.02 -5.27
C TRP A 144 5.93 -12.88 -4.08
N ALA A 145 6.52 -14.08 -3.98
CA ALA A 145 6.25 -15.00 -2.87
C ALA A 145 6.57 -14.36 -1.51
N TYR A 146 7.72 -13.67 -1.41
CA TYR A 146 8.11 -12.96 -0.20
C TYR A 146 7.02 -12.00 0.29
N MET A 147 6.40 -11.23 -0.62
CA MET A 147 5.33 -10.30 -0.24
C MET A 147 4.12 -11.01 0.34
N LEU A 148 3.76 -12.21 -0.13
CA LEU A 148 2.63 -12.99 0.38
C LEU A 148 2.86 -13.62 1.76
N HIS A 149 4.12 -13.72 2.22
CA HIS A 149 4.48 -14.35 3.50
C HIS A 149 4.46 -13.40 4.71
N ASN A 150 3.85 -12.23 4.58
CA ASN A 150 3.61 -11.33 5.72
C ASN A 150 2.53 -11.88 6.68
N ASP A 151 2.51 -11.39 7.92
CA ASP A 151 1.59 -11.87 8.98
C ASP A 151 0.09 -11.70 8.65
N THR A 152 -0.27 -10.81 7.73
CA THR A 152 -1.67 -10.58 7.32
C THR A 152 -2.13 -11.61 6.30
N LEU A 153 -1.29 -11.95 5.32
CA LEU A 153 -1.64 -12.81 4.19
C LEU A 153 -1.19 -14.25 4.35
N LYS A 154 -0.13 -14.52 5.11
CA LYS A 154 0.46 -15.86 5.23
C LYS A 154 -0.58 -16.92 5.61
N GLY A 155 -1.39 -16.62 6.63
CA GLY A 155 -2.44 -17.53 7.09
C GLY A 155 -3.52 -17.80 6.03
N LEU A 156 -3.81 -16.84 5.15
CA LEU A 156 -4.73 -17.03 4.03
C LEU A 156 -4.12 -17.93 2.95
N VAL A 157 -2.90 -17.59 2.53
CA VAL A 157 -2.19 -18.27 1.45
C VAL A 157 -1.88 -19.73 1.80
N GLU A 158 -1.55 -20.02 3.06
CA GLU A 158 -1.23 -21.38 3.50
C GLU A 158 -2.46 -22.28 3.67
N ASN A 159 -3.62 -21.71 4.02
CA ASN A 159 -4.79 -22.48 4.44
C ASN A 159 -5.94 -22.48 3.43
N ASP A 160 -6.07 -21.48 2.56
CA ASP A 160 -7.13 -21.40 1.56
C ASP A 160 -6.62 -21.89 0.18
N PRO A 161 -7.16 -22.98 -0.38
CA PRO A 161 -6.76 -23.50 -1.69
C PRO A 161 -6.85 -22.46 -2.82
N ALA A 162 -7.79 -21.52 -2.75
CA ALA A 162 -7.95 -20.49 -3.76
C ALA A 162 -6.77 -19.49 -3.74
N PHE A 163 -6.19 -19.23 -2.57
CA PHE A 163 -5.03 -18.35 -2.44
C PHE A 163 -3.71 -19.07 -2.74
N LYS A 164 -3.64 -20.41 -2.58
CA LYS A 164 -2.45 -21.19 -2.95
C LYS A 164 -2.07 -21.05 -4.42
N SER A 165 -3.05 -20.80 -5.31
CA SER A 165 -2.76 -20.56 -6.73
C SER A 165 -1.89 -19.32 -6.96
N LEU A 166 -1.86 -18.36 -6.03
CA LEU A 166 -0.99 -17.19 -6.10
C LEU A 166 0.50 -17.56 -6.01
N LEU A 167 0.83 -18.70 -5.40
CA LEU A 167 2.21 -19.21 -5.26
C LEU A 167 2.64 -20.13 -6.42
N ALA A 168 1.69 -20.68 -7.19
CA ALA A 168 1.93 -21.80 -8.10
C ALA A 168 2.82 -21.49 -9.33
N ALA A 169 3.29 -20.26 -9.52
CA ALA A 169 4.21 -19.90 -10.59
C ALA A 169 5.71 -20.09 -10.22
N GLN A 170 6.00 -20.80 -9.12
CA GLN A 170 7.36 -21.03 -8.63
C GLN A 170 8.17 -22.09 -9.42
N VAL A 171 7.68 -22.63 -10.54
CA VAL A 171 8.37 -23.69 -11.27
C VAL A 171 8.69 -23.24 -12.70
N GLU A 172 9.83 -22.57 -12.88
CA GLU A 172 10.59 -22.74 -14.11
C GLU A 172 11.67 -23.81 -13.86
N PRO A 173 11.83 -24.81 -14.75
CA PRO A 173 12.90 -25.78 -14.63
C PRO A 173 14.24 -25.08 -14.86
N THR A 174 15.18 -25.25 -13.93
CA THR A 174 16.60 -25.01 -14.18
C THR A 174 17.05 -25.89 -15.35
N ASN A 175 17.39 -25.24 -16.48
CA ASN A 175 18.26 -25.84 -17.50
C ASN A 175 19.72 -25.74 -17.05
#